data_AF-A0A956W6Y4-F1
#
_entry.id   AF-A0A956W6Y4-F1
#
_cell.length_a   1.000
_cell.length_b   1.000
_cell.length_c   1.000
_cell.angle_alpha   90.00
_cell.angle_beta   90.00
_cell.angle_gamma   90.00
#
_symmetry.space_group_name_H-M   'P 1'
#
loop_
_entity.id
_entity.type
_entity.pdbx_description
1 polymer ?
#
loop_
_entity_poly.entity_id
_entity_poly.type
_entity_poly.pdbx_seq_one_letter_code
_entity_poly.pdbx_strand_id
1 'polypeptide(L)'
;MSGTRTGNSIRTLRRGLLPALLVLIAIAALTACDTNATSASPTAAAGDTAQPTPRAEIPSADAAASIETVPVILEEWAVRVPGRVKSGVVTFEIHNSGLISHQLSVFRTDLPPDRLPVVEGEADVTVPEAVASTGEIGPDGRATLTLQLEPGRYVLLSNLPAQYESGMFRPITVQ
;
A
#
# COMPACT_ATOMS: atom_id res chain seq x y z
N MET A 1 2.68 64.17 3.25
CA MET A 1 3.71 63.90 2.23
C MET A 1 3.80 62.39 2.08
N SER A 2 3.00 61.81 1.18
CA SER A 2 3.40 61.43 -0.20
C SER A 2 4.58 60.47 -0.16
N GLY A 3 4.36 59.15 -0.23
CA GLY A 3 4.08 58.36 -1.44
C GLY A 3 4.94 57.07 -1.29
N THR A 4 4.68 55.91 -1.87
CA THR A 4 3.98 55.57 -3.10
C THR A 4 3.48 54.12 -3.02
N ARG A 5 2.21 53.93 -3.38
CA ARG A 5 1.60 52.65 -3.74
C ARG A 5 2.06 52.27 -5.15
N THR A 6 2.63 51.09 -5.32
CA THR A 6 2.83 50.41 -6.61
C THR A 6 2.69 48.92 -6.29
N GLY A 7 1.80 48.14 -6.86
CA GLY A 7 1.22 48.23 -8.19
C GLY A 7 1.42 46.86 -8.84
N ASN A 8 0.48 45.95 -8.55
CA ASN A 8 0.01 44.82 -9.34
C ASN A 8 0.95 44.19 -10.39
N SER A 9 1.22 42.89 -10.25
CA SER A 9 1.52 42.04 -11.40
C SER A 9 0.87 40.68 -11.22
N ILE A 10 -0.39 40.63 -11.65
CA ILE A 10 -1.11 39.41 -11.99
C ILE A 10 -0.35 38.78 -13.15
N ARG A 11 0.46 37.74 -12.88
CA ARG A 11 1.03 36.91 -13.93
C ARG A 11 0.01 35.86 -14.30
N THR A 12 -0.61 36.13 -15.44
CA THR A 12 -1.56 35.30 -16.16
C THR A 12 -1.02 33.92 -16.48
N LEU A 13 -1.89 32.95 -16.24
CA LEU A 13 -1.97 31.59 -16.78
C LEU A 13 -1.21 31.38 -18.10
N ARG A 14 -0.28 30.41 -18.13
CA ARG A 14 0.08 29.69 -19.34
C ARG A 14 -0.10 28.19 -19.08
N ARG A 15 -1.26 27.67 -19.48
CA ARG A 15 -1.54 26.24 -19.64
C ARG A 15 -0.59 25.71 -20.71
N GLY A 16 0.47 25.03 -20.29
CA GLY A 16 1.40 24.32 -21.16
C GLY A 16 0.85 22.94 -21.48
N LEU A 17 0.67 22.70 -22.77
CA LEU A 17 0.16 21.52 -23.45
C LEU A 17 0.92 20.22 -23.05
N LEU A 18 0.19 19.20 -22.62
CA LEU A 18 0.70 17.83 -22.43
C LEU A 18 0.97 17.17 -23.80
N PRO A 19 2.15 16.58 -24.07
CA PRO A 19 2.30 15.69 -25.22
C PRO A 19 1.81 14.28 -24.86
N ALA A 20 0.73 13.87 -25.52
CA ALA A 20 0.26 12.49 -25.55
C ALA A 20 1.29 11.62 -26.32
N LEU A 21 2.03 10.78 -25.60
CA LEU A 21 2.89 9.76 -26.21
C LEU A 21 2.13 8.44 -26.29
N LEU A 22 1.63 8.15 -27.49
CA LEU A 22 0.89 6.94 -27.82
C LEU A 22 1.91 5.90 -28.32
N VAL A 23 2.31 4.98 -27.43
CA VAL A 23 3.21 3.87 -27.79
C VAL A 23 2.37 2.68 -28.26
N LEU A 24 2.37 2.47 -29.57
CA LEU A 24 1.91 1.25 -30.24
C LEU A 24 2.93 0.14 -30.03
N ILE A 25 2.57 -0.91 -29.29
CA ILE A 25 3.30 -2.18 -29.28
C ILE A 25 2.43 -3.22 -29.98
N ALA A 26 2.82 -3.52 -31.22
CA ALA A 26 2.38 -4.69 -31.96
C ALA A 26 3.15 -5.91 -31.47
N ILE A 27 2.46 -6.95 -31.02
CA ILE A 27 3.04 -8.29 -30.83
C ILE A 27 2.28 -9.26 -31.71
N ALA A 28 3.01 -9.79 -32.69
CA ALA A 28 2.59 -10.82 -33.62
C ALA A 28 2.69 -12.21 -32.97
N ALA A 29 1.67 -13.03 -33.27
CA ALA A 29 1.56 -14.49 -33.32
C ALA A 29 2.62 -15.39 -32.66
N LEU A 30 2.15 -16.34 -31.86
CA LEU A 30 2.53 -17.74 -32.06
C LEU A 30 1.36 -18.67 -31.72
N THR A 31 0.77 -19.22 -32.77
CA THR A 31 -0.14 -20.37 -32.74
C THR A 31 0.67 -21.63 -32.46
N ALA A 32 0.37 -22.31 -31.35
CA ALA A 32 0.72 -23.71 -31.18
C ALA A 32 -0.58 -24.50 -31.00
N CYS A 33 -0.95 -25.21 -32.06
CA CYS A 33 -1.69 -26.46 -31.97
C CYS A 33 -0.89 -27.45 -31.11
N ASP A 34 -1.55 -28.27 -30.31
CA ASP A 34 -1.63 -29.69 -30.68
C ASP A 34 -2.60 -30.46 -29.80
N THR A 35 -3.35 -31.29 -30.50
CA THR A 35 -4.49 -32.11 -30.12
C THR A 35 -4.05 -33.48 -29.58
N ASN A 36 -4.87 -33.98 -28.64
CA ASN A 36 -5.13 -35.39 -28.34
C ASN A 36 -3.94 -36.37 -28.19
N ALA A 37 -3.66 -36.74 -26.94
CA ALA A 37 -3.07 -38.04 -26.61
C ALA A 37 -4.11 -38.91 -25.87
N THR A 38 -4.73 -39.77 -26.67
CA THR A 38 -5.30 -41.09 -26.38
C THR A 38 -5.08 -41.66 -24.97
N SER A 39 -6.19 -41.93 -24.29
CA SER A 39 -6.28 -42.90 -23.20
C SER A 39 -5.94 -44.31 -23.73
N ALA A 40 -4.93 -44.94 -23.15
CA ALA A 40 -4.73 -46.37 -23.23
C ALA A 40 -4.14 -46.88 -21.90
N SER A 41 -4.93 -47.66 -21.16
CA SER A 41 -4.41 -48.54 -20.13
C SER A 41 -3.74 -49.76 -20.77
N PRO A 42 -2.76 -50.35 -20.08
CA PRO A 42 -2.81 -51.79 -19.90
C PRO A 42 -2.60 -52.24 -18.45
N THR A 43 -3.07 -53.45 -18.22
CA THR A 43 -3.15 -54.21 -16.97
C THR A 43 -1.87 -54.99 -16.66
N ALA A 44 -1.59 -55.13 -15.36
CA ALA A 44 -0.90 -56.21 -14.62
C ALA A 44 0.64 -56.33 -14.54
N ALA A 45 1.11 -56.29 -13.27
CA ALA A 45 1.80 -57.38 -12.53
C ALA A 45 3.18 -57.06 -11.93
N ALA A 46 3.18 -57.05 -10.59
CA ALA A 46 4.15 -57.61 -9.63
C ALA A 46 5.66 -57.37 -9.79
N GLY A 47 6.24 -56.73 -8.77
CA GLY A 47 7.66 -56.74 -8.45
C GLY A 47 7.91 -56.00 -7.13
N ASP A 48 8.00 -56.76 -6.04
CA ASP A 48 8.37 -56.30 -4.70
C ASP A 48 9.88 -56.04 -4.64
N THR A 49 10.28 -54.81 -4.29
CA THR A 49 11.54 -54.51 -3.62
C THR A 49 11.44 -53.12 -2.99
N ALA A 50 11.18 -53.09 -1.69
CA ALA A 50 11.11 -51.88 -0.88
C ALA A 50 12.48 -51.19 -0.80
N GLN A 51 12.61 -50.04 -1.47
CA GLN A 51 13.68 -49.08 -1.28
C GLN A 51 13.10 -47.87 -0.53
N PRO A 52 13.71 -47.37 0.56
CA PRO A 52 13.22 -46.17 1.22
C PRO A 52 13.44 -44.98 0.28
N THR A 53 12.35 -44.49 -0.29
CA THR A 53 12.33 -43.22 -1.01
C THR A 53 12.62 -42.08 -0.02
N PRO A 54 13.46 -41.10 -0.36
CA PRO A 54 13.48 -39.84 0.37
C PRO A 54 12.07 -39.27 0.29
N ARG A 55 11.41 -39.13 1.43
CA ARG A 55 10.16 -38.39 1.49
C ARG A 55 10.52 -36.95 1.17
N ALA A 56 10.26 -36.54 -0.07
CA ALA A 56 10.09 -35.13 -0.38
C ALA A 56 9.07 -34.61 0.61
N GLU A 57 9.53 -33.76 1.52
CA GLU A 57 8.68 -33.02 2.42
C GLU A 57 7.83 -32.13 1.54
N ILE A 58 6.58 -32.57 1.31
CA ILE A 58 5.56 -31.75 0.67
C ILE A 58 5.43 -30.56 1.61
N PRO A 59 5.76 -29.32 1.20
CA PRO A 59 5.52 -28.17 2.06
C PRO A 59 4.03 -28.19 2.40
N SER A 60 3.74 -28.30 3.70
CA SER A 60 2.38 -28.29 4.22
C SER A 60 1.65 -27.10 3.63
N ALA A 61 0.60 -27.37 2.87
CA ALA A 61 -0.35 -26.39 2.35
C ALA A 61 -1.29 -25.85 3.46
N ASP A 62 -0.79 -25.74 4.70
CA ASP A 62 -1.53 -25.26 5.86
C ASP A 62 -0.88 -24.00 6.43
N ALA A 63 -0.93 -22.95 5.61
CA ALA A 63 -0.96 -21.58 6.06
C ALA A 63 -1.70 -20.79 4.99
N ALA A 64 -3.01 -21.00 4.89
CA ALA A 64 -3.85 -19.96 4.31
C ALA A 64 -3.58 -18.71 5.16
N ALA A 65 -2.81 -17.77 4.60
CA ALA A 65 -2.46 -16.53 5.29
C ALA A 65 -3.76 -15.89 5.76
N SER A 66 -4.01 -15.91 7.08
CA SER A 66 -5.20 -15.31 7.65
C SER A 66 -5.09 -13.81 7.42
N ILE A 67 -5.92 -13.27 6.54
CA ILE A 67 -6.00 -11.84 6.29
C ILE A 67 -6.62 -11.20 7.53
N GLU A 68 -5.92 -10.24 8.13
CA GLU A 68 -6.51 -9.40 9.17
C GLU A 68 -7.14 -8.17 8.53
N THR A 69 -8.41 -7.91 8.83
CA THR A 69 -9.08 -6.65 8.47
C THR A 69 -9.08 -5.72 9.67
N VAL A 70 -8.53 -4.51 9.50
CA VAL A 70 -8.38 -3.52 10.55
C VAL A 70 -9.15 -2.24 10.18
N PRO A 71 -10.19 -1.85 10.95
CA PRO A 71 -10.87 -0.59 10.72
C PRO A 71 -9.98 0.60 11.11
N VAL A 72 -9.99 1.63 10.26
CA VAL A 72 -9.29 2.90 10.47
C VAL A 72 -10.28 4.05 10.30
N ILE A 73 -10.36 4.92 11.30
CA ILE A 73 -11.12 6.18 11.20
C ILE A 73 -10.14 7.34 11.13
N LEU A 74 -10.30 8.19 10.11
CA LEU A 74 -9.60 9.46 9.97
C LEU A 74 -10.54 10.57 10.44
N GLU A 75 -10.06 11.39 11.36
CA GLU A 75 -10.71 12.60 11.86
C GLU A 75 -9.68 13.72 11.87
N GLU A 76 -10.13 14.97 12.05
CA GLU A 76 -9.21 16.08 12.21
C GLU A 76 -8.16 15.77 13.28
N TRP A 77 -6.91 15.65 12.80
CA TRP A 77 -5.72 15.49 13.63
C TRP A 77 -5.64 14.15 14.37
N ALA A 78 -6.40 13.14 13.94
CA ALA A 78 -6.37 11.81 14.55
C ALA A 78 -6.48 10.68 13.52
N VAL A 79 -5.64 9.66 13.71
CA VAL A 79 -5.82 8.34 13.08
C VAL A 79 -6.24 7.35 14.17
N ARG A 80 -7.48 6.87 14.11
CA ARG A 80 -8.00 5.89 15.06
C ARG A 80 -7.85 4.48 14.49
N VAL A 81 -6.96 3.71 15.11
CA VAL A 81 -6.66 2.32 14.76
C VAL A 81 -6.13 1.59 16.01
N PRO A 82 -6.34 0.25 16.15
CA PRO A 82 -5.72 -0.52 17.21
C PRO A 82 -4.20 -0.31 17.26
N GLY A 83 -3.63 -0.25 18.47
CA GLY A 83 -2.18 -0.08 18.65
C GLY A 83 -1.37 -1.34 18.34
N ARG A 84 -2.04 -2.49 18.16
CA ARG A 84 -1.44 -3.76 17.81
C ARG A 84 -2.21 -4.38 16.65
N VAL A 85 -1.47 -4.85 15.66
CA VAL A 85 -1.95 -5.47 14.42
C VAL A 85 -1.15 -6.77 14.23
N LYS A 86 -1.74 -7.80 13.64
CA LYS A 86 -1.06 -9.05 13.33
C LYS A 86 -0.13 -8.86 12.15
N SER A 87 1.02 -9.52 12.19
CA SER A 87 1.87 -9.70 11.01
C SER A 87 1.17 -10.59 9.97
N GLY A 88 1.51 -10.40 8.70
CA GLY A 88 0.86 -11.08 7.59
C GLY A 88 0.19 -10.13 6.61
N VAL A 89 -0.81 -10.63 5.90
CA VAL A 89 -1.65 -9.81 5.01
C VAL A 89 -2.64 -9.04 5.87
N VAL A 90 -2.56 -7.72 5.83
CA VAL A 90 -3.43 -6.81 6.58
C VAL A 90 -4.17 -5.90 5.61
N THR A 91 -5.49 -5.82 5.73
CA THR A 91 -6.33 -4.88 5.00
C THR A 91 -6.83 -3.81 5.96
N PHE A 92 -6.42 -2.56 5.74
CA PHE A 92 -7.00 -1.41 6.41
C PHE A 92 -8.29 -0.98 5.71
N GLU A 93 -9.41 -0.99 6.42
CA GLU A 93 -10.68 -0.41 5.96
C GLU A 93 -10.82 1.00 6.50
N ILE A 94 -10.67 1.97 5.61
CA ILE A 94 -10.48 3.37 5.98
C ILE A 94 -11.78 4.13 5.75
N HIS A 95 -12.20 4.90 6.75
CA HIS A 95 -13.28 5.85 6.65
C HIS A 95 -12.81 7.21 7.14
N ASN A 96 -12.96 8.23 6.29
CA ASN A 96 -12.79 9.61 6.69
C ASN A 96 -14.11 10.12 7.27
N SER A 97 -14.18 10.26 8.60
CA SER A 97 -15.31 10.89 9.28
C SER A 97 -15.05 12.36 9.65
N GLY A 98 -13.95 12.92 9.17
CA GLY A 98 -13.64 14.34 9.28
C GLY A 98 -14.39 15.19 8.25
N LEU A 99 -14.23 16.50 8.39
CA LEU A 99 -14.79 17.55 7.55
C LEU A 99 -13.85 17.97 6.41
N ILE A 100 -12.59 17.53 6.42
CA ILE A 100 -11.60 17.82 5.37
C ILE A 100 -11.01 16.55 4.75
N SER A 101 -10.28 16.68 3.64
CA SER A 101 -9.56 15.55 3.03
C SER A 101 -8.42 15.05 3.91
N HIS A 102 -8.29 13.73 3.98
CA HIS A 102 -7.20 13.05 4.65
C HIS A 102 -6.63 11.92 3.78
N GLN A 103 -5.46 11.43 4.14
CA GLN A 103 -4.82 10.28 3.51
C GLN A 103 -4.40 9.31 4.62
N LEU A 104 -4.22 8.03 4.29
CA LEU A 104 -3.49 7.10 5.17
C LEU A 104 -2.19 6.69 4.50
N SER A 105 -1.07 7.15 5.06
CA SER A 105 0.28 6.69 4.77
C SER A 105 0.78 5.79 5.91
N VAL A 106 1.45 4.70 5.55
CA VAL A 106 2.01 3.72 6.48
C VAL A 106 3.52 3.78 6.39
N PHE A 107 4.21 4.08 7.49
CA PHE A 107 5.66 4.12 7.56
C PHE A 107 6.16 3.04 8.52
N ARG A 108 7.16 2.25 8.12
CA ARG A 108 7.90 1.38 9.04
C ARG A 108 9.09 2.17 9.57
N THR A 109 9.21 2.30 10.89
CA THR A 109 10.23 3.18 11.47
C THR A 109 10.49 2.91 12.95
N ASP A 110 11.72 3.16 13.36
CA ASP A 110 12.13 3.19 14.75
C ASP A 110 12.18 4.59 15.37
N LEU A 111 11.99 5.63 14.56
CA LEU A 111 11.94 7.00 15.05
C LEU A 111 10.76 7.22 16.02
N PRO A 112 10.84 8.23 16.90
CA PRO A 112 9.67 8.70 17.62
C PRO A 112 8.57 9.11 16.62
N PRO A 113 7.30 8.75 16.85
CA PRO A 113 6.23 8.97 15.88
C PRO A 113 5.92 10.45 15.63
N ASP A 114 6.32 11.34 16.53
CA ASP A 114 6.22 12.81 16.45
C ASP A 114 7.51 13.48 15.93
N ARG A 115 8.49 12.70 15.45
CA ARG A 115 9.81 13.17 15.01
C ARG A 115 10.25 12.56 13.68
N LEU A 116 9.30 12.27 12.78
CA LEU A 116 9.66 11.96 11.40
C LEU A 116 10.26 13.20 10.74
N PRO A 117 11.28 13.06 9.87
CA PRO A 117 11.77 14.16 9.05
C PRO A 117 10.63 14.74 8.22
N VAL A 118 10.62 16.06 8.01
CA VAL A 118 9.57 16.77 7.27
C VAL A 118 10.22 17.56 6.15
N VAL A 119 9.63 17.48 4.95
CA VAL A 119 10.01 18.24 3.76
C VAL A 119 8.73 18.87 3.21
N GLU A 120 8.73 20.19 3.05
CA GLU A 120 7.58 20.96 2.52
C GLU A 120 6.24 20.75 3.28
N GLY A 121 6.30 20.42 4.58
CA GLY A 121 5.12 20.23 5.43
C GLY A 121 4.56 18.80 5.41
N GLU A 122 5.24 17.87 4.76
CA GLU A 122 4.92 16.45 4.71
C GLU A 122 6.04 15.64 5.36
N ALA A 123 5.72 14.51 6.00
CA ALA A 123 6.77 13.57 6.41
C ALA A 123 7.54 13.08 5.17
N ASP A 124 8.87 13.08 5.28
CA ASP A 124 9.77 12.66 4.22
C ASP A 124 9.55 11.19 3.89
N VAL A 125 8.98 10.93 2.71
CA VAL A 125 8.68 9.58 2.22
C VAL A 125 9.90 8.77 1.83
N THR A 126 11.10 9.33 1.93
CA THR A 126 12.36 8.64 1.65
C THR A 126 13.10 8.22 2.92
N VAL A 127 12.84 8.89 4.05
CA VAL A 127 13.52 8.64 5.33
C VAL A 127 12.57 8.90 6.51
N PRO A 128 11.97 7.87 7.10
CA PRO A 128 11.86 6.48 6.63
C PRO A 128 11.04 6.38 5.34
N GLU A 129 11.29 5.36 4.52
CA GLU A 129 10.48 5.13 3.33
C GLU A 129 9.02 4.83 3.69
N ALA A 130 8.07 5.48 3.02
CA ALA A 130 6.67 5.12 3.14
C ALA A 130 6.45 3.72 2.54
N VAL A 131 5.86 2.81 3.31
CA VAL A 131 5.53 1.45 2.85
C VAL A 131 4.41 1.51 1.82
N ALA A 132 3.42 2.34 2.08
CA ALA A 132 2.33 2.61 1.15
C ALA A 132 1.56 3.86 1.57
N SER A 133 0.77 4.38 0.64
CA SER A 133 -0.22 5.41 0.94
C SER A 133 -1.47 5.25 0.08
N THR A 134 -2.61 5.70 0.59
CA THR A 134 -3.81 5.88 -0.22
C THR A 134 -3.70 7.13 -1.09
N GLY A 135 -4.68 7.40 -1.95
CA GLY A 135 -4.92 8.78 -2.40
C GLY A 135 -5.57 9.62 -1.31
N GLU A 136 -5.87 10.89 -1.62
CA GLU A 136 -6.75 11.72 -0.79
C GLU A 136 -8.15 11.09 -0.68
N ILE A 137 -8.69 11.13 0.53
CA ILE A 137 -10.02 10.65 0.88
C ILE A 137 -10.79 11.86 1.39
N GLY A 138 -11.78 12.32 0.62
CA GLY A 138 -12.64 13.43 1.01
C GLY A 138 -13.56 13.08 2.20
N PRO A 139 -14.33 14.07 2.72
CA PRO A 139 -15.28 13.85 3.81
C PRO A 139 -16.27 12.72 3.52
N ASP A 140 -16.57 11.90 4.53
CA ASP A 140 -17.37 10.66 4.45
C ASP A 140 -16.83 9.61 3.45
N GLY A 141 -15.64 9.85 2.90
CA GLY A 141 -14.99 9.00 1.92
C GLY A 141 -14.45 7.71 2.56
N ARG A 142 -14.30 6.68 1.72
CA ARG A 142 -13.78 5.38 2.12
C ARG A 142 -12.70 4.89 1.17
N ALA A 143 -11.73 4.16 1.71
CA ALA A 143 -10.69 3.50 0.95
C ALA A 143 -10.32 2.16 1.61
N THR A 144 -9.59 1.33 0.86
CA THR A 144 -8.96 0.13 1.39
C THR A 144 -7.49 0.14 1.05
N LEU A 145 -6.66 -0.36 1.97
CA LEU A 145 -5.22 -0.52 1.76
C LEU A 145 -4.78 -1.89 2.28
N THR A 146 -4.42 -2.80 1.37
CA THR A 146 -3.95 -4.14 1.71
C THR A 146 -2.44 -4.22 1.58
N LEU A 147 -1.75 -4.64 2.65
CA LEU A 147 -0.30 -4.71 2.73
C LEU A 147 0.13 -6.06 3.33
N GLN A 148 1.30 -6.54 2.91
CA GLN A 148 2.02 -7.58 3.64
C GLN A 148 2.90 -6.88 4.69
N LEU A 149 2.55 -7.02 5.98
CA LEU A 149 3.28 -6.38 7.08
C LEU A 149 4.12 -7.41 7.84
N GLU A 150 5.40 -7.09 8.02
CA GLU A 150 6.30 -7.83 8.89
C GLU A 150 6.17 -7.36 10.35
N PRO A 151 6.54 -8.17 11.34
CA PRO A 151 6.66 -7.69 12.71
C PRO A 151 7.55 -6.44 12.82
N GLY A 152 7.12 -5.46 13.60
CA GLY A 152 7.85 -4.21 13.76
C GLY A 152 7.02 -3.03 14.23
N ARG A 153 7.67 -1.86 14.24
CA ARG A 153 7.07 -0.58 14.61
C ARG A 153 6.69 0.20 13.36
N TYR A 154 5.47 0.73 13.38
CA TYR A 154 4.91 1.49 12.28
C TYR A 154 4.27 2.77 12.79
N VAL A 155 4.21 3.78 11.93
CA VAL A 155 3.45 5.01 12.13
C VAL A 155 2.47 5.14 10.99
N LEU A 156 1.19 5.19 11.31
CA LEU A 156 0.11 5.52 10.38
C LEU A 156 -0.17 7.01 10.52
N LEU A 157 -0.19 7.76 9.42
CA LEU A 157 -0.39 9.21 9.44
C LEU A 157 -1.10 9.69 8.19
N SER A 158 -1.62 10.93 8.23
CA SER A 158 -1.97 11.65 7.01
C SER A 158 -0.78 12.50 6.57
N ASN A 159 -0.32 12.30 5.34
CA ASN A 159 0.86 12.99 4.82
C ASN A 159 0.51 14.18 3.92
N LEU A 160 -0.74 14.65 3.96
CA LEU A 160 -1.11 15.91 3.32
C LEU A 160 -0.45 17.08 4.06
N PRO A 161 -0.16 18.20 3.38
CA PRO A 161 0.59 19.31 3.95
C PRO A 161 0.09 19.75 5.34
N ALA A 162 1.02 19.83 6.29
CA ALA A 162 0.87 20.20 7.70
C ALA A 162 -0.01 19.25 8.55
N GLN A 163 -0.61 18.19 8.00
CA GLN A 163 -1.52 17.33 8.78
C GLN A 163 -0.75 16.45 9.79
N TYR A 164 0.37 15.88 9.38
CA TYR A 164 1.28 15.15 10.28
C TYR A 164 1.77 16.05 11.43
N GLU A 165 2.25 17.25 11.10
CA GLU A 165 2.75 18.23 12.07
C GLU A 165 1.66 18.73 13.02
N SER A 166 0.39 18.68 12.60
CA SER A 166 -0.77 18.99 13.43
C SER A 166 -1.15 17.83 14.38
N GLY A 167 -0.39 16.74 14.38
CA GLY A 167 -0.57 15.59 15.26
C GLY A 167 -1.33 14.42 14.63
N MET A 168 -1.59 14.44 13.32
CA MET A 168 -2.35 13.40 12.64
C MET A 168 -1.53 12.14 12.38
N PHE A 169 -1.18 11.43 13.45
CA PHE A 169 -0.47 10.16 13.39
C PHE A 169 -0.89 9.20 14.50
N ARG A 170 -0.57 7.92 14.31
CA ARG A 170 -0.79 6.85 15.26
C ARG A 170 0.32 5.80 15.16
N PRO A 171 1.13 5.61 16.21
CA PRO A 171 2.03 4.47 16.27
C PRO A 171 1.25 3.17 16.44
N ILE A 172 1.67 2.13 15.74
CA ILE A 172 1.19 0.76 15.92
C ILE A 172 2.38 -0.20 16.01
N THR A 173 2.14 -1.36 16.62
CA THR A 173 3.06 -2.51 16.59
C THR A 173 2.44 -3.63 15.76
N VAL A 174 3.19 -4.14 14.81
CA VAL A 174 2.85 -5.36 14.07
C VAL A 174 3.55 -6.53 14.74
N GLN A 175 2.82 -7.61 15.05
CA GLN A 175 3.32 -8.76 15.83
C GLN A 175 2.68 -10.09 15.45
#